data_AF-A0A3D2VQF0-F1
#
_entry.id   AF-A0A3D2VQF0-F1
#
_cell.length_a   1.000
_cell.length_b   1.000
_cell.length_c   1.000
_cell.angle_alpha   90.00
_cell.angle_beta   90.00
_cell.angle_gamma   90.00
#
_symmetry.space_group_name_H-M   'P 1'
#
loop_
_entity.id
_entity.type
_entity.pdbx_description
1 polymer ?
#
loop_
_entity_poly.entity_id
_entity_poly.type
_entity_poly.pdbx_seq_one_letter_code
_entity_poly.pdbx_strand_id
1 'polypeptide(L)' 'MRFEELPPETRHVIERAASRFLVAHRYISLDEACQTLELTFPDLWNRILQEAGLPESEPPAFSPFF' A
#
# COMPACT_ATOMS: atom_id res chain seq x y z
N MET A 1 0.99 1.84 -13.47
CA MET A 1 1.52 0.47 -13.69
C MET A 1 0.85 -0.42 -12.67
N ARG A 2 0.37 -1.61 -13.06
CA ARG A 2 -0.31 -2.48 -12.09
C ARG A 2 0.70 -3.08 -11.13
N PHE A 3 0.31 -3.27 -9.87
CA PHE A 3 1.17 -3.90 -8.88
C PHE A 3 1.65 -5.27 -9.34
N GLU A 4 0.78 -6.05 -9.98
CA GLU A 4 1.04 -7.42 -10.43
C GLU A 4 2.02 -7.49 -11.61
N GLU A 5 2.17 -6.40 -12.35
CA GLU A 5 3.11 -6.28 -13.47
C GLU A 5 4.53 -5.93 -13.01
N LEU A 6 4.70 -5.57 -11.73
CA LEU A 6 6.01 -5.23 -11.19
C LEU A 6 6.89 -6.48 -10.99
N PRO A 7 8.22 -6.35 -11.12
CA PRO A 7 9.15 -7.40 -10.75
C PRO A 7 8.87 -7.92 -9.34
N PRO A 8 9.01 -9.23 -9.08
CA PRO A 8 8.76 -9.82 -7.75
C PRO A 8 9.51 -9.11 -6.62
N GLU A 9 10.76 -8.73 -6.87
CA GLU A 9 11.60 -7.99 -5.92
C GLU A 9 10.98 -6.63 -5.55
N THR A 10 10.50 -5.88 -6.54
CA THR A 10 9.82 -4.60 -6.35
C THR A 10 8.52 -4.77 -5.57
N ARG A 11 7.74 -5.80 -5.87
CA ARG A 11 6.50 -6.12 -5.13
C ARG A 11 6.78 -6.38 -3.65
N HIS A 12 7.80 -7.17 -3.33
CA HIS A 12 8.19 -7.44 -1.95
C HIS A 12 8.67 -6.18 -1.20
N VAL A 13 9.39 -5.29 -1.89
CA VAL A 13 9.79 -4.01 -1.29
C VAL A 13 8.57 -3.15 -0.98
N ILE A 14 7.58 -3.11 -1.87
CA ILE A 14 6.33 -2.37 -1.68
C ILE A 14 5.49 -2.98 -0.54
N GLU A 15 5.32 -4.30 -0.49
CA GLU A 15 4.61 -4.99 0.60
C GLU A 15 5.26 -4.70 1.96
N ARG A 16 6.59 -4.69 1.99
CA ARG A 16 7.36 -4.35 3.18
C ARG A 16 7.18 -2.88 3.56
N ALA A 17 7.10 -1.96 2.61
CA ALA A 17 6.83 -0.55 2.86
C ALA A 17 5.44 -0.35 3.48
N ALA A 18 4.42 -0.98 2.90
CA ALA A 18 3.05 -0.95 3.45
C ALA A 18 3.02 -1.53 4.88
N SER A 19 3.67 -2.66 5.12
CA SER A 19 3.76 -3.26 6.46
C SER A 19 4.47 -2.34 7.47
N ARG A 20 5.56 -1.68 7.05
CA ARG A 20 6.30 -0.73 7.91
C ARG A 20 5.47 0.51 8.22
N PHE A 21 4.69 1.01 7.26
CA PHE A 21 3.79 2.12 7.46
C PHE A 21 2.74 1.79 8.54
N LEU A 22 2.09 0.62 8.44
CA LEU A 22 1.13 0.17 9.46
C LEU A 22 1.76 0.12 10.86
N VAL A 23 2.96 -0.47 10.98
CA VAL A 23 3.66 -0.57 12.27
C VAL A 23 4.05 0.80 12.82
N ALA A 24 4.58 1.69 11.97
CA ALA A 24 5.03 3.02 12.38
C ALA A 24 3.88 3.89 12.91
N HIS A 25 2.70 3.75 12.31
CA HIS A 25 1.50 4.50 12.69
C HIS A 25 0.56 3.74 13.62
N ARG A 26 0.93 2.51 14.02
CA ARG A 26 0.15 1.62 14.90
C ARG A 26 -1.23 1.24 14.34
N TYR A 27 -1.35 1.15 13.02
CA TYR A 27 -2.53 0.63 12.35
C TYR A 27 -2.47 -0.90 12.27
N ILE A 28 -3.61 -1.54 12.44
CA ILE A 28 -3.86 -2.99 12.33
C ILE A 28 -4.03 -3.37 10.86
N SER A 29 -4.69 -2.51 10.06
CA SER A 29 -4.95 -2.78 8.65
C SER A 29 -4.88 -1.51 7.78
N LEU A 30 -4.76 -1.71 6.46
CA LEU A 30 -4.84 -0.61 5.50
C LEU A 30 -6.23 0.04 5.48
N ASP A 31 -7.28 -0.72 5.77
CA ASP A 31 -8.65 -0.21 5.88
C ASP A 31 -8.79 0.73 7.10
N GLU A 32 -8.24 0.34 8.25
CA GLU A 32 -8.20 1.22 9.43
C GLU A 32 -7.39 2.49 9.16
N ALA A 33 -6.28 2.37 8.45
CA ALA A 33 -5.48 3.52 8.04
C ALA A 33 -6.26 4.46 7.10
N CYS A 34 -7.05 3.92 6.16
CA CYS A 34 -7.93 4.72 5.30
C CYS A 34 -8.98 5.47 6.12
N GLN A 35 -9.66 4.77 7.03
CA GLN A 35 -10.69 5.37 7.89
C GLN A 35 -10.11 6.45 8.81
N THR A 36 -8.97 6.18 9.45
CA THR A 36 -8.34 7.09 10.41
C THR A 36 -7.78 8.34 9.73
N LEU A 37 -7.28 8.21 8.50
CA LEU A 37 -6.71 9.32 7.74
C LEU A 37 -7.72 10.02 6.83
N GLU A 38 -8.98 9.54 6.79
CA GLU A 38 -10.02 9.98 5.86
C GLU A 38 -9.55 9.97 4.40
N LEU A 39 -8.74 8.96 4.04
CA LEU A 39 -8.18 8.79 2.71
C LEU A 39 -8.86 7.63 1.98
N THR A 40 -8.95 7.75 0.65
CA THR A 40 -9.28 6.58 -0.17
C THR A 40 -8.10 5.62 -0.21
N PHE A 41 -8.36 4.34 -0.49
CA PHE A 41 -7.30 3.34 -0.56
C PHE A 41 -6.21 3.67 -1.61
N PRO A 42 -6.55 4.15 -2.82
CA PRO A 42 -5.55 4.65 -3.77
C PRO A 42 -4.70 5.82 -3.23
N ASP A 43 -5.30 6.76 -2.50
CA ASP A 43 -4.58 7.91 -1.94
C ASP A 43 -3.63 7.46 -0.82
N LEU A 44 -4.09 6.58 0.06
CA LEU A 44 -3.25 5.98 1.09
C LEU A 44 -2.07 5.22 0.46
N TRP A 45 -2.34 4.44 -0.58
CA TRP A 45 -1.33 3.66 -1.27
C TRP A 45 -0.24 4.54 -1.89
N ASN A 46 -0.66 5.58 -2.63
CA ASN A 46 0.27 6.55 -3.20
C ASN A 46 1.12 7.23 -2.12
N ARG A 47 0.51 7.57 -0.99
CA ARG A 47 1.23 8.14 0.16
C ARG A 47 2.30 7.19 0.70
N ILE A 48 1.95 5.91 0.89
CA ILE A 48 2.91 4.88 1.36
C ILE A 48 4.10 4.77 0.39
N LEU A 49 3.83 4.75 -0.92
CA LEU A 49 4.87 4.65 -1.94
C LEU A 49 5.77 5.89 -1.95
N GLN A 50 5.19 7.08 -1.88
CA GLN A 50 5.93 8.35 -1.83
C GLN A 50 6.80 8.45 -0.58
N GLU A 51 6.27 8.10 0.60
CA GLU A 51 7.04 8.08 1.85
C GLU A 51 8.20 7.06 1.81
N ALA A 52 8.03 5.97 1.07
CA ALA A 52 9.06 4.94 0.89
C ALA A 52 10.04 5.23 -0.27
N GLY A 53 9.83 6.28 -1.06
CA GLY A 53 10.62 6.58 -2.26
C GLY A 53 10.49 5.52 -3.36
N LEU A 54 9.33 4.84 -3.42
CA LEU A 54 9.05 3.76 -4.36
C LEU A 54 8.30 4.27 -5.59
N PRO A 55 8.42 3.58 -6.74
CA PRO A 55 7.69 3.97 -7.94
C PRO A 55 6.18 3.87 -7.71
N GLU A 56 5.44 4.82 -8.26
CA GLU A 56 3.98 4.80 -8.24
C GLU A 56 3.45 3.53 -8.91
N SER A 57 2.51 2.88 -8.23
CA SER A 57 1.84 1.69 -8.73
C SER A 57 0.38 1.73 -8.28
N GLU A 58 -0.50 1.13 -9.07
CA GLU A 58 -1.84 0.85 -8.59
C GLU A 58 -1.74 -0.07 -7.38
N PRO A 59 -2.61 0.08 -6.36
CA PRO A 59 -2.65 -0.87 -5.27
C PRO A 59 -2.88 -2.29 -5.79
N PRO A 60 -2.37 -3.32 -5.09
CA PRO A 60 -2.69 -4.70 -5.43
C PRO A 60 -4.21 -4.84 -5.53
N ALA A 61 -4.67 -5.54 -6.55
CA ALA A 61 -6.07 -5.90 -6.62
C ALA A 61 -6.39 -6.79 -5.42
N PHE A 62 -6.95 -6.20 -4.37
CA PHE A 62 -7.68 -6.95 -3.37
C PHE A 62 -8.91 -7.49 -4.09
N SER A 63 -8.75 -8.64 -4.76
CA SER A 63 -9.89 -9.38 -5.26
C SER A 63 -10.77 -9.62 -4.04
N PRO A 64 -12.03 -9.11 -4.01
CA PRO A 64 -12.98 -9.59 -3.05
C PRO A 64 -12.98 -11.10 -3.22
N PHE A 65 -12.74 -11.86 -2.15
CA PHE A 65 -12.95 -13.30 -2.19
C PHE A 65 -14.41 -13.50 -2.64
N PHE A 66 -14.63 -13.79 -3.92
CA PHE A 66 -15.91 -14.16 -4.51
C PHE A 66 -16.07 -15.67 -4.44
#